data_AF-A0A7V1NAL8-F1
#
_entry.id   AF-A0A7V1NAL8-F1
#
_cell.length_a   1.000
_cell.length_b   1.000
_cell.length_c   1.000
_cell.angle_alpha   90.00
_cell.angle_beta   90.00
_cell.angle_gamma   90.00
#
_symmetry.space_group_name_H-M   'P 1'
#
loop_
_entity.id
_entity.type
_entity.pdbx_description
1 polymer ?
#
loop_
_entity_poly.entity_id
_entity_poly.type
_entity_poly.pdbx_seq_one_letter_code
_entity_poly.pdbx_strand_id
1 'polypeptide(L)'
;MNTFHEMTELSQGEFADACGKRQSNMSAYLRGQLTPQRKVLWSSLEHFFQWRVTSIAELEPLPSNLNTLPTDPGIYVFYDSAGNVLYIGKATNLRTEIRQTLGRSVPEGIRFGPTLGKSHPRLRRITARYSAYSVPSPRLRHNLEALLLRVHPNQTHNQNIGNFK
;
A
#
# COMPACT_ATOMS: atom_id res chain seq x y z
N MET A 1 17.37 -21.09 -26.31
CA MET A 1 16.90 -20.97 -24.92
C MET A 1 16.36 -19.56 -24.80
N ASN A 2 15.03 -19.40 -24.67
CA ASN A 2 14.45 -18.05 -24.71
C ASN A 2 14.87 -17.27 -23.45
N THR A 3 15.30 -16.02 -23.64
CA THR A 3 15.68 -15.18 -22.50
C THR A 3 14.44 -14.79 -21.68
N PHE A 4 14.61 -14.48 -20.40
CA PHE A 4 13.49 -14.06 -19.54
C PHE A 4 12.72 -12.86 -20.12
N HIS A 5 13.40 -11.95 -20.83
CA HIS A 5 12.78 -10.85 -21.58
C HIS A 5 11.87 -11.34 -22.72
N GLU A 6 12.31 -12.33 -23.50
CA GLU A 6 11.50 -12.91 -24.59
C GLU A 6 10.24 -13.61 -24.06
N MET A 7 10.30 -14.16 -22.85
CA MET A 7 9.15 -14.80 -22.20
C MET A 7 8.08 -13.81 -21.71
N THR A 8 8.39 -12.52 -21.60
CA THR A 8 7.45 -11.52 -21.05
C THR A 8 6.69 -10.77 -22.13
N GLU A 9 7.04 -10.94 -23.40
CA GLU A 9 6.44 -10.23 -24.55
C GLU A 9 6.50 -8.69 -24.46
N LEU A 10 7.34 -8.15 -23.56
CA LEU A 10 7.53 -6.72 -23.36
C LEU A 10 8.55 -6.19 -24.37
N SER A 11 8.41 -4.93 -24.79
CA SER A 11 9.49 -4.24 -25.48
C SER A 11 10.69 -4.03 -24.55
N GLN A 12 11.88 -3.75 -25.11
CA GLN A 12 13.08 -3.50 -24.30
C GLN A 12 12.92 -2.32 -23.33
N GLY A 13 12.15 -1.30 -23.71
CA GLY A 13 11.86 -0.15 -22.85
C GLY A 13 11.00 -0.55 -21.67
N GLU A 14 9.87 -1.22 -21.94
CA GLU A 14 8.94 -1.69 -20.91
C GLU A 14 9.60 -2.69 -19.95
N PHE A 15 10.44 -3.59 -20.47
CA PHE A 15 11.19 -4.53 -19.63
C PHE A 15 12.22 -3.82 -18.75
N ALA A 16 12.90 -2.79 -19.27
CA ALA A 16 13.85 -2.00 -18.49
C ALA A 16 13.13 -1.26 -17.35
N ASP A 17 11.98 -0.64 -17.64
CA ASP A 17 11.14 0.05 -16.67
C ASP A 17 10.60 -0.92 -15.61
N ALA A 18 10.11 -2.10 -16.04
CA ALA A 18 9.70 -3.17 -15.14
C ALA A 18 10.84 -3.60 -14.21
N CYS A 19 12.07 -3.71 -14.71
CA CYS A 19 13.25 -4.00 -13.90
C CYS A 19 13.80 -2.80 -13.10
N GLY A 20 13.18 -1.63 -13.18
CA GLY A 20 13.65 -0.41 -12.53
C GLY A 20 15.03 0.05 -13.01
N LYS A 21 15.34 -0.16 -14.30
CA LYS A 21 16.61 0.20 -14.94
C LYS A 21 16.38 1.20 -16.06
N ARG A 22 17.38 2.03 -16.35
CA ARG A 22 17.38 2.84 -17.57
C ARG A 22 17.44 1.94 -18.79
N GLN A 23 16.64 2.24 -19.80
CA GLN A 23 16.63 1.51 -21.07
C GLN A 23 18.04 1.39 -21.67
N SER A 24 18.81 2.48 -21.71
CA SER A 24 20.20 2.49 -22.21
C SER A 24 21.08 1.44 -21.54
N ASN A 25 20.92 1.26 -20.23
CA ASN A 25 21.71 0.31 -19.45
C ASN A 25 21.21 -1.12 -19.66
N MET A 26 19.88 -1.31 -19.76
CA MET A 26 19.28 -2.62 -19.96
C MET A 26 19.54 -3.17 -21.36
N SER A 27 19.50 -2.34 -22.40
CA SER A 27 19.78 -2.73 -23.78
C SER A 27 21.17 -3.32 -23.96
N ALA A 28 22.17 -2.86 -23.19
CA ALA A 28 23.51 -3.45 -23.22
C ALA A 28 23.52 -4.88 -22.67
N TYR A 29 22.76 -5.17 -21.61
CA TYR A 29 22.61 -6.53 -21.08
C TYR A 29 21.80 -7.43 -22.03
N LEU A 30 20.68 -6.95 -22.56
CA LEU A 30 19.80 -7.73 -23.45
C LEU A 30 20.47 -8.07 -24.79
N ARG A 31 21.37 -7.23 -25.29
CA ARG A 31 22.17 -7.49 -26.50
C ARG A 31 23.44 -8.31 -26.23
N GLY A 32 23.67 -8.74 -24.98
CA GLY A 32 24.87 -9.50 -24.61
C GLY A 32 26.17 -8.69 -24.63
N GLN A 33 26.10 -7.35 -24.69
CA GLN A 33 27.28 -6.48 -24.67
C GLN A 33 27.89 -6.35 -23.27
N LEU A 34 27.06 -6.55 -22.24
CA LEU A 34 27.48 -6.60 -20.83
C LEU A 34 26.88 -7.84 -20.17
N THR A 35 27.60 -8.40 -19.21
CA THR A 35 27.10 -9.49 -18.36
C THR A 35 26.60 -8.91 -17.04
N PRO A 36 25.30 -9.05 -16.70
CA PRO A 36 24.77 -8.48 -15.47
C PRO A 36 25.30 -9.26 -14.26
N GLN A 37 25.88 -8.54 -13.31
CA GLN A 37 26.30 -9.14 -12.04
C GLN A 37 25.08 -9.55 -11.19
N ARG A 38 25.29 -10.46 -10.23
CA ARG A 38 24.25 -10.94 -9.30
C ARG A 38 23.40 -9.83 -8.70
N LYS A 39 24.01 -8.70 -8.30
CA LYS A 39 23.30 -7.54 -7.73
C LYS A 39 22.33 -6.89 -8.72
N VAL A 40 22.73 -6.80 -10.00
CA VAL A 40 21.89 -6.25 -11.08
C VAL A 40 20.73 -7.19 -11.36
N LEU A 41 20.98 -8.50 -11.46
CA LEU A 41 19.95 -9.51 -11.66
C LEU A 41 18.93 -9.52 -10.52
N TRP A 42 19.42 -9.56 -9.26
CA TRP A 42 18.56 -9.56 -8.08
C TRP A 42 17.68 -8.31 -8.03
N SER A 43 18.28 -7.14 -8.20
CA SER A 43 17.53 -5.88 -8.22
C SER A 43 16.52 -5.83 -9.38
N SER A 44 16.86 -6.38 -10.55
CA SER A 44 15.96 -6.42 -11.70
C SER A 44 14.77 -7.34 -11.45
N LEU A 45 15.00 -8.54 -10.90
CA LEU A 45 13.93 -9.47 -10.53
C LEU A 45 13.03 -8.90 -9.44
N GLU A 46 13.60 -8.26 -8.41
CA GLU A 46 12.81 -7.55 -7.42
C GLU A 46 11.89 -6.55 -8.10
N HIS A 47 12.41 -5.62 -8.90
CA HIS A 47 11.59 -4.60 -9.57
C HIS A 47 10.58 -5.19 -10.54
N PHE A 48 10.97 -6.23 -11.29
CA PHE A 48 10.10 -6.87 -12.27
C PHE A 48 8.86 -7.45 -11.60
N PHE A 49 9.02 -8.07 -10.43
CA PHE A 49 7.93 -8.66 -9.65
C PHE A 49 7.38 -7.71 -8.55
N GLN A 50 7.87 -6.47 -8.45
CA GLN A 50 7.50 -5.51 -7.39
C GLN A 50 6.04 -5.01 -7.51
N TRP A 51 5.38 -5.19 -8.65
CA TRP A 51 4.07 -4.60 -8.96
C TRP A 51 2.86 -5.39 -8.44
N ARG A 52 3.10 -6.52 -7.76
CA ARG A 52 2.02 -7.37 -7.29
C ARG A 52 1.27 -6.71 -6.12
N VAL A 53 0.03 -6.36 -6.37
CA VAL A 53 -0.98 -6.04 -5.37
C VAL A 53 -1.98 -7.20 -5.35
N THR A 54 -2.25 -7.76 -4.18
CA THR A 54 -3.23 -8.85 -4.05
C THR A 54 -4.23 -8.48 -2.97
N SER A 55 -5.52 -8.49 -3.29
CA SER A 55 -6.56 -8.26 -2.29
C SER A 55 -6.61 -9.41 -1.30
N ILE A 56 -6.69 -9.07 -0.01
CA ILE A 56 -6.87 -10.03 1.09
C ILE A 56 -8.28 -9.90 1.67
N ALA A 57 -8.75 -8.65 1.80
CA ALA A 57 -10.10 -8.31 2.26
C ALA A 57 -10.53 -7.01 1.57
N GLU A 58 -11.77 -6.95 1.09
CA GLU A 58 -12.32 -5.78 0.40
C GLU A 58 -13.64 -5.40 1.04
N LEU A 59 -13.64 -4.28 1.77
CA LEU A 59 -14.78 -3.80 2.54
C LEU A 59 -15.36 -4.89 3.43
N GLU A 60 -14.55 -5.68 4.13
CA GLU A 60 -15.05 -6.71 5.04
C GLU A 60 -15.40 -6.11 6.41
N PRO A 61 -16.38 -6.66 7.16
CA PRO A 61 -16.61 -6.27 8.54
C PRO A 61 -15.33 -6.42 9.37
N LEU A 62 -15.07 -5.47 10.27
CA LEU A 62 -13.92 -5.59 11.16
C LEU A 62 -14.07 -6.84 12.05
N PRO A 63 -13.13 -7.81 12.01
CA PRO A 63 -13.29 -9.06 12.74
C PRO A 63 -13.26 -8.82 14.25
N SER A 64 -14.11 -9.55 14.98
CA SER A 64 -14.14 -9.50 16.45
C SER A 64 -12.82 -9.96 17.06
N ASN A 65 -12.18 -10.97 16.46
CA ASN A 65 -10.86 -11.47 16.83
C ASN A 65 -9.76 -10.91 15.91
N LEU A 66 -9.04 -9.89 16.37
CA LEU A 66 -7.97 -9.26 15.59
C LEU A 66 -6.72 -10.16 15.37
N ASN A 67 -6.67 -11.35 15.99
CA ASN A 67 -5.61 -12.33 15.69
C ASN A 67 -5.81 -13.05 14.36
N THR A 68 -6.97 -12.93 13.71
CA THR A 68 -7.22 -13.53 12.38
C THR A 68 -6.71 -12.66 11.24
N LEU A 69 -6.33 -11.40 11.51
CA LEU A 69 -5.85 -10.48 10.48
C LEU A 69 -4.57 -11.00 9.80
N PRO A 70 -4.37 -10.70 8.50
CA PRO A 70 -3.17 -11.12 7.77
C PRO A 70 -1.90 -10.51 8.36
N THR A 71 -0.79 -11.23 8.26
CA THR A 71 0.54 -10.73 8.69
C THR A 71 1.36 -10.20 7.53
N ASP A 72 0.83 -10.27 6.31
CA ASP A 72 1.45 -9.75 5.10
C ASP A 72 1.82 -8.26 5.24
N PRO A 73 2.89 -7.82 4.56
CA PRO A 73 3.11 -6.41 4.37
C PRO A 73 2.14 -5.86 3.32
N GLY A 74 1.55 -4.68 3.56
CA GLY A 74 0.46 -4.23 2.72
C GLY A 74 -0.05 -2.82 2.97
N ILE A 75 -1.17 -2.51 2.33
CA ILE A 75 -2.00 -1.32 2.57
C ILE A 75 -3.28 -1.77 3.25
N TYR A 76 -3.78 -0.97 4.19
CA TYR A 76 -5.09 -1.15 4.79
C TYR A 76 -5.88 0.16 4.78
N VAL A 77 -7.21 0.01 4.77
CA VAL A 77 -8.16 1.13 4.80
C VAL A 77 -9.25 0.80 5.81
N PHE A 78 -9.62 1.77 6.65
CA PHE A 78 -10.78 1.68 7.54
C PHE A 78 -11.92 2.52 7.01
N TYR A 79 -13.14 2.02 7.20
CA TYR A 79 -14.37 2.65 6.76
C TYR A 79 -15.38 2.73 7.90
N ASP A 80 -16.19 3.78 7.89
CA ASP A 80 -17.37 3.86 8.76
C ASP A 80 -18.53 2.99 8.24
N SER A 81 -19.67 3.04 8.93
CA SER A 81 -20.87 2.28 8.55
C SER A 81 -21.52 2.77 7.26
N ALA A 82 -21.24 4.00 6.82
CA ALA A 82 -21.74 4.56 5.57
C ALA A 82 -20.79 4.32 4.39
N GLY A 83 -19.63 3.69 4.63
CA GLY A 83 -18.62 3.41 3.62
C GLY A 83 -17.63 4.56 3.39
N ASN A 84 -17.65 5.61 4.22
CA ASN A 84 -16.66 6.69 4.13
C ASN A 84 -15.30 6.19 4.62
N VAL A 85 -14.24 6.60 3.93
CA VAL A 85 -12.86 6.29 4.33
C VAL A 85 -12.53 7.07 5.61
N LEU A 86 -12.16 6.36 6.68
CA LEU A 86 -11.75 6.95 7.96
C LEU A 86 -10.24 7.05 8.09
N TYR A 87 -9.49 6.07 7.58
CA TYR A 87 -8.05 6.00 7.75
C TYR A 87 -7.42 5.13 6.66
N ILE A 88 -6.24 5.52 6.18
CA ILE A 88 -5.45 4.74 5.22
C ILE A 88 -4.04 4.58 5.79
N GLY A 89 -3.49 3.38 5.79
CA GLY A 89 -2.11 3.16 6.25
C GLY A 89 -1.38 2.08 5.49
N LYS A 90 -0.05 2.14 5.51
CA LYS A 90 0.82 1.04 5.09
C LYS A 90 1.41 0.30 6.28
N ALA A 91 1.72 -0.98 6.09
CA ALA A 91 2.33 -1.82 7.11
C ALA A 91 3.38 -2.77 6.54
N THR A 92 4.40 -3.09 7.33
CA THR A 92 5.26 -4.27 7.11
C THR A 92 4.64 -5.55 7.67
N ASN A 93 3.69 -5.40 8.61
CA ASN A 93 2.86 -6.48 9.13
C ASN A 93 1.46 -5.91 9.40
N LEU A 94 0.49 -6.28 8.56
CA LEU A 94 -0.87 -5.73 8.61
C LEU A 94 -1.55 -5.92 9.98
N ARG A 95 -1.49 -7.14 10.55
CA ARG A 95 -2.07 -7.44 11.85
C ARG A 95 -1.59 -6.51 12.96
N THR A 96 -0.27 -6.34 13.07
CA THR A 96 0.32 -5.50 14.13
C THR A 96 -0.12 -4.05 13.98
N GLU A 97 -0.01 -3.49 12.78
CA GLU A 97 -0.36 -2.07 12.54
C GLU A 97 -1.86 -1.79 12.64
N ILE A 98 -2.70 -2.67 12.10
CA ILE A 98 -4.17 -2.53 12.21
C ILE A 98 -4.57 -2.50 13.69
N ARG A 99 -4.05 -3.41 14.51
CA ARG A 99 -4.34 -3.44 15.96
C ARG A 99 -3.92 -2.16 16.67
N GLN A 100 -2.70 -1.69 16.39
CA GLN A 100 -2.18 -0.46 17.00
C GLN A 100 -3.01 0.75 16.56
N THR A 101 -3.32 0.85 15.27
CA THR A 101 -4.06 1.97 14.69
C THR A 101 -5.50 2.03 15.21
N LEU A 102 -6.20 0.90 15.31
CA LEU A 102 -7.55 0.84 15.89
C LEU A 102 -7.60 1.35 17.34
N GLY A 103 -6.49 1.24 18.07
CA GLY A 103 -6.35 1.77 19.43
C GLY A 103 -6.19 3.29 19.52
N ARG A 104 -5.87 3.98 18.41
CA ARG A 104 -5.66 5.42 18.37
C ARG A 104 -6.99 6.18 18.43
N SER A 105 -6.98 7.33 19.10
CA SER A 105 -8.11 8.27 19.07
C SER A 105 -8.10 9.07 17.77
N VAL A 106 -9.28 9.41 17.28
CA VAL A 106 -9.42 10.26 16.10
C VAL A 106 -8.85 11.65 16.40
N PRO A 107 -7.97 12.21 15.55
CA PRO A 107 -7.34 13.52 15.78
C PRO A 107 -8.34 14.67 15.82
N GLU A 108 -9.32 14.65 14.92
CA GLU A 108 -10.36 15.65 14.87
C GLU A 108 -11.59 15.18 15.65
N GLY A 109 -12.06 16.02 16.56
CA GLY A 109 -13.18 15.65 17.43
C GLY A 109 -14.46 15.52 16.63
N ILE A 110 -15.04 14.33 16.61
CA ILE A 110 -16.31 14.04 15.98
C ILE A 110 -17.42 14.59 16.87
N ARG A 111 -18.38 15.32 16.28
CA ARG A 111 -19.60 15.74 16.96
C ARG A 111 -20.65 14.66 16.83
N PHE A 112 -21.14 14.16 17.96
CA PHE A 112 -22.21 13.15 17.99
C PHE A 112 -23.62 13.78 18.02
N GLY A 113 -23.83 14.89 17.31
CA GLY A 113 -25.10 15.60 17.26
C GLY A 113 -24.95 17.11 17.50
N PRO A 114 -26.02 17.91 17.31
CA PRO A 114 -25.95 19.36 17.36
C PRO A 114 -25.55 19.92 18.73
N THR A 115 -25.97 19.25 19.80
CA THR A 115 -25.81 19.68 21.20
C THR A 115 -24.68 18.98 21.94
N LEU A 116 -24.07 17.95 21.34
CA LEU A 116 -23.01 17.18 21.97
C LEU A 116 -21.63 17.78 21.68
N GLY A 117 -20.78 17.80 22.71
CA GLY A 117 -19.39 18.25 22.59
C GLY A 117 -18.60 17.42 21.58
N LYS A 118 -17.50 18.00 21.08
CA LYS A 118 -16.53 17.27 20.26
C LYS A 118 -15.93 16.13 21.09
N SER A 119 -15.97 14.92 20.57
CA SER A 119 -15.39 13.73 21.20
C SER A 119 -14.34 13.13 20.28
N HIS A 120 -13.27 12.58 20.86
CA HIS A 120 -12.20 11.91 20.12
C HIS A 120 -12.29 10.39 20.36
N PRO A 121 -13.29 9.71 19.76
CA PRO A 121 -13.44 8.27 19.94
C PRO A 121 -12.21 7.54 19.41
N ARG A 122 -11.97 6.33 19.91
CA ARG A 122 -11.00 5.42 19.28
C ARG A 122 -11.48 5.02 17.89
N LEU A 123 -10.54 4.86 16.95
CA LEU A 123 -10.84 4.38 15.58
C LEU A 123 -11.64 3.07 15.61
N ARG A 124 -11.33 2.14 16.53
CA ARG A 124 -12.09 0.90 16.73
C ARG A 124 -13.58 1.11 16.93
N ARG A 125 -14.00 2.22 17.56
CA ARG A 125 -15.42 2.48 17.87
C ARG A 125 -16.22 2.89 16.65
N ILE A 126 -15.57 3.52 15.66
CA ILE A 126 -16.22 4.08 14.47
C ILE A 126 -15.93 3.27 13.20
N THR A 127 -14.91 2.42 13.21
CA THR A 127 -14.59 1.53 12.09
C THR A 127 -15.60 0.39 12.03
N ALA A 128 -16.41 0.36 10.97
CA ALA A 128 -17.35 -0.73 10.71
C ALA A 128 -16.73 -1.78 9.77
N ARG A 129 -15.99 -1.34 8.77
CA ARG A 129 -15.41 -2.19 7.72
C ARG A 129 -13.95 -1.87 7.48
N TYR A 130 -13.22 -2.79 6.87
CA TYR A 130 -11.84 -2.59 6.48
C TYR A 130 -11.53 -3.25 5.12
N SER A 131 -10.51 -2.73 4.45
CA SER A 131 -9.88 -3.38 3.31
C SER A 131 -8.41 -3.61 3.61
N ALA A 132 -7.83 -4.68 3.08
CA ALA A 132 -6.42 -5.01 3.22
C ALA A 132 -5.88 -5.64 1.94
N TYR A 133 -4.74 -5.15 1.48
CA TYR A 133 -4.07 -5.61 0.26
C TYR A 133 -2.63 -5.99 0.59
N SER A 134 -2.21 -7.20 0.21
CA SER A 134 -0.81 -7.62 0.23
C SER A 134 -0.06 -6.86 -0.85
N VAL A 135 1.01 -6.18 -0.46
CA VAL A 135 1.88 -5.41 -1.35
C VAL A 135 3.31 -5.65 -0.88
N PRO A 136 4.01 -6.67 -1.39
CA PRO A 136 5.33 -7.06 -0.88
C PRO A 136 6.41 -5.97 -1.04
N SER A 137 6.32 -5.16 -2.10
CA SER A 137 7.26 -4.09 -2.40
C SER A 137 7.13 -2.90 -1.42
N PRO A 138 8.18 -2.55 -0.65
CA PRO A 138 8.16 -1.38 0.24
C PRO A 138 7.96 -0.06 -0.51
N ARG A 139 8.58 0.08 -1.69
CA ARG A 139 8.47 1.28 -2.54
C ARG A 139 7.05 1.44 -3.07
N LEU A 140 6.43 0.34 -3.55
CA LEU A 140 5.05 0.37 -4.03
C LEU A 140 4.08 0.67 -2.89
N ARG A 141 4.24 0.04 -1.72
CA ARG A 141 3.45 0.38 -0.52
C ARG A 141 3.52 1.88 -0.21
N HIS A 142 4.72 2.44 -0.19
CA HIS A 142 4.90 3.87 0.06
C HIS A 142 4.16 4.73 -0.98
N ASN A 143 4.32 4.43 -2.27
CA ASN A 143 3.70 5.21 -3.34
C ASN A 143 2.17 5.07 -3.33
N LEU A 144 1.63 3.87 -3.10
CA LEU A 144 0.19 3.63 -3.02
C LEU A 144 -0.45 4.36 -1.84
N GLU A 145 0.16 4.31 -0.66
CA GLU A 145 -0.32 5.08 0.49
C GLU A 145 -0.35 6.58 0.16
N ALA A 146 0.75 7.11 -0.39
CA ALA A 146 0.82 8.53 -0.74
C ALA A 146 -0.19 8.93 -1.83
N LEU A 147 -0.47 8.04 -2.79
CA LEU A 147 -1.52 8.24 -3.80
C LEU A 147 -2.90 8.26 -3.14
N LEU A 148 -3.23 7.25 -2.34
CA LEU A 148 -4.53 7.10 -1.69
C LEU A 148 -4.84 8.25 -0.73
N LEU A 149 -3.85 8.71 0.03
CA LEU A 149 -3.99 9.89 0.89
C LEU A 149 -4.29 11.17 0.08
N ARG A 150 -3.71 11.31 -1.12
CA ARG A 150 -3.98 12.46 -2.01
C ARG A 150 -5.32 12.37 -2.74
N VAL A 151 -5.85 11.15 -2.93
CA VAL A 151 -7.21 10.93 -3.45
C VAL A 151 -8.26 11.23 -2.38
N HIS A 152 -7.94 11.04 -1.09
CA HIS A 152 -8.83 11.29 0.05
C HIS A 152 -8.32 12.39 1.01
N PRO A 153 -7.97 13.60 0.53
CA PRO A 153 -7.24 14.59 1.34
C PRO A 153 -8.06 15.14 2.51
N ASN A 154 -9.39 15.15 2.40
CA ASN A 154 -10.31 15.74 3.39
C ASN A 154 -11.18 14.70 4.12
N GLN A 155 -10.96 13.41 3.88
CA GLN A 155 -11.81 12.34 4.44
C GLN A 155 -11.07 11.49 5.48
N THR A 156 -9.74 11.40 5.40
CA THR A 156 -8.98 10.56 6.32
C THR A 156 -8.60 11.28 7.60
N HIS A 157 -8.65 10.57 8.72
CA HIS A 157 -8.14 10.99 10.02
C HIS A 157 -6.62 10.79 10.16
N ASN A 158 -5.89 10.76 9.03
CA ASN A 158 -4.45 10.65 9.02
C ASN A 158 -3.81 11.99 9.44
N GLN A 159 -2.94 11.96 10.45
CA GLN A 159 -2.15 13.13 10.83
C GLN A 159 -0.97 13.33 9.86
N ASN A 160 -0.51 14.57 9.69
CA ASN A 160 0.65 14.92 8.87
C ASN A 160 0.56 14.45 7.41
N ILE A 161 -0.61 14.62 6.78
CA ILE A 161 -0.72 14.63 5.32
C ILE A 161 0.08 15.87 4.89
N GLY A 162 1.37 15.65 4.58
CA GLY A 162 2.39 16.71 4.58
C GLY A 162 1.94 17.97 3.87
N ASN A 163 2.29 19.14 4.44
CA ASN A 163 2.03 20.47 3.89
C ASN A 163 1.99 20.43 2.37
N PHE A 164 0.77 20.49 1.81
CA PHE A 164 0.57 20.60 0.38
C PHE A 164 1.25 21.92 -0.03
N LYS A 165 2.41 21.81 -0.68
CA LYS A 165 3.08 22.94 -1.32
C LYS A 165 2.52 23.12 -2.71
#